data_AF-A0A7C7NTX4-F1
#
_entry.id   AF-A0A7C7NTX4-F1
#
_cell.length_a   1.000
_cell.length_b   1.000
_cell.length_c   1.000
_cell.angle_alpha   90.00
_cell.angle_beta   90.00
_cell.angle_gamma   90.00
#
_symmetry.space_group_name_H-M   'P 1'
#
loop_
_entity.id
_entity.type
_entity.pdbx_description
1 polymer ?
#
loop_
_entity_poly.entity_id
_entity_poly.type
_entity_poly.pdbx_seq_one_letter_code
_entity_poly.pdbx_strand_id
1 'polypeptide(L)'
;GSSQGNGLMFGNISGVPPTEVVILGAGTVGEFAARSAIGLGANVKVFDNSITRLRCLQANLGRTIYTSTIQPKYLSKALKRCDVVIGAVRGKDRSPIIVTETMVESMKKGSVIIDVSIDMGGCFETSEVTTHNKPTFRKHDIIHYCVPNIPARYSRTASASISNIFTPYLLKIADDGGLEHAIRFDKGLKNGLYFYHGILTSRAVGEWFDLKHSDINLLIF
;
A
#
# COMPACT_ATOMS: atom_id res chain seq x y z
N GLY A 1 21.43 -19.14 -7.40
CA GLY A 1 20.34 -18.68 -8.29
C GLY A 1 19.22 -19.70 -8.23
N SER A 2 18.06 -19.33 -7.72
CA SER A 2 16.88 -20.19 -7.70
C SER A 2 15.74 -19.44 -8.37
N SER A 3 15.51 -19.80 -9.64
CA SER A 3 14.49 -19.24 -10.53
C SER A 3 13.08 -19.61 -10.07
N GLN A 4 12.56 -18.91 -9.07
CA GLN A 4 11.17 -19.11 -8.67
C GLN A 4 10.19 -18.41 -9.62
N GLY A 5 10.53 -17.23 -10.14
CA GLY A 5 9.69 -16.48 -11.10
C GLY A 5 9.91 -16.86 -12.57
N ASN A 6 9.17 -16.21 -13.47
CA ASN A 6 9.19 -16.43 -14.92
C ASN A 6 10.53 -16.13 -15.63
N GLY A 7 11.59 -15.76 -14.91
CA GLY A 7 12.90 -15.47 -15.51
C GLY A 7 12.91 -14.22 -16.40
N LEU A 8 11.90 -13.36 -16.28
CA LEU A 8 11.80 -12.13 -17.05
C LEU A 8 12.74 -11.07 -16.50
N MET A 9 13.45 -10.40 -17.40
CA MET A 9 14.35 -9.32 -17.06
C MET A 9 13.61 -7.98 -17.15
N PHE A 10 13.73 -7.19 -16.09
CA PHE A 10 13.50 -5.76 -16.18
C PHE A 10 14.62 -5.14 -17.01
N GLY A 11 14.27 -4.64 -18.19
CA GLY A 11 15.20 -4.06 -19.14
C GLY A 11 14.55 -3.98 -20.50
N ASN A 12 14.43 -2.77 -21.03
CA ASN A 12 13.88 -2.56 -22.36
C ASN A 12 14.98 -2.81 -23.41
N ILE A 13 15.23 -4.08 -23.73
CA ILE A 13 16.16 -4.47 -24.79
C ILE A 13 15.41 -4.37 -26.14
N SER A 14 15.99 -3.63 -27.09
CA SER A 14 15.41 -3.46 -28.42
C SER A 14 15.08 -4.81 -29.07
N GLY A 15 13.81 -4.98 -29.47
CA GLY A 15 13.33 -6.21 -30.10
C GLY A 15 12.72 -7.24 -29.15
N VAL A 16 12.79 -7.04 -27.82
CA VAL A 16 12.16 -7.91 -26.81
C VAL A 16 11.00 -7.17 -26.14
N PRO A 17 9.81 -7.78 -26.01
CA PRO A 17 8.70 -7.16 -25.29
C PRO A 17 9.09 -6.84 -23.83
N PRO A 18 8.77 -5.64 -23.33
CA PRO A 18 9.08 -5.27 -21.95
C PRO A 18 8.22 -6.06 -20.96
N THR A 19 8.68 -6.14 -19.71
CA THR A 19 7.89 -6.69 -18.59
C THR A 19 6.62 -5.86 -18.38
N GLU A 20 5.47 -6.53 -18.26
CA GLU A 20 4.17 -5.87 -18.02
C GLU A 20 3.88 -5.78 -16.52
N VAL A 21 3.79 -4.55 -16.00
CA VAL A 21 3.53 -4.26 -14.59
C VAL A 21 2.16 -3.60 -14.43
N VAL A 22 1.32 -4.19 -13.59
CA VAL A 22 0.02 -3.61 -13.18
C VAL A 22 0.15 -3.08 -11.76
N ILE A 23 -0.37 -1.88 -11.51
CA ILE A 23 -0.35 -1.25 -10.18
C ILE A 23 -1.78 -0.90 -9.80
N LEU A 24 -2.21 -1.34 -8.62
CA LEU A 24 -3.51 -1.05 -8.04
C LEU A 24 -3.33 0.04 -6.98
N GLY A 25 -3.81 1.24 -7.24
CA GLY A 25 -3.65 2.41 -6.39
C GLY A 25 -2.68 3.43 -6.97
N ALA A 26 -3.11 4.69 -7.02
CA ALA A 26 -2.37 5.85 -7.51
C ALA A 26 -1.99 6.81 -6.37
N GLY A 27 -1.85 6.30 -5.15
CA GLY A 27 -1.25 7.03 -4.03
C GLY A 27 0.28 7.03 -4.08
N THR A 28 0.92 7.49 -3.00
CA THR A 28 2.39 7.59 -2.90
C THR A 28 3.12 6.29 -3.26
N VAL A 29 2.70 5.15 -2.68
CA VAL A 29 3.31 3.84 -2.98
C VAL A 29 3.18 3.49 -4.46
N GLY A 30 1.99 3.69 -5.04
CA GLY A 30 1.74 3.42 -6.45
C GLY A 30 2.56 4.32 -7.39
N GLU A 31 2.74 5.59 -7.03
CA GLU A 31 3.59 6.52 -7.79
C GLU A 31 5.05 6.09 -7.80
N PHE A 32 5.63 5.80 -6.63
CA PHE A 32 7.03 5.37 -6.57
C PHE A 32 7.23 4.02 -7.24
N ALA A 33 6.28 3.08 -7.09
CA ALA A 33 6.30 1.81 -7.80
C ALA A 33 6.26 2.01 -9.33
N ALA A 34 5.40 2.90 -9.83
CA ALA A 34 5.33 3.24 -11.25
C ALA A 34 6.64 3.87 -11.73
N ARG A 35 7.18 4.83 -10.99
CA ARG A 35 8.45 5.52 -11.31
C ARG A 35 9.61 4.54 -11.42
N SER A 36 9.74 3.64 -10.45
CA SER A 36 10.77 2.60 -10.45
C SER A 36 10.59 1.61 -11.61
N ALA A 37 9.39 1.09 -11.84
CA ALA A 37 9.13 0.14 -12.92
C ALA A 37 9.38 0.76 -14.31
N ILE A 38 8.98 2.01 -14.51
CA ILE A 38 9.27 2.77 -15.74
C ILE A 38 10.78 2.98 -15.90
N GLY A 39 11.48 3.38 -14.82
CA GLY A 39 12.94 3.55 -14.84
C GLY A 39 13.70 2.28 -15.19
N LEU A 40 13.10 1.12 -14.89
CA LEU A 40 13.60 -0.21 -15.25
C LEU A 40 13.15 -0.69 -16.65
N GLY A 41 12.45 0.14 -17.41
CA GLY A 41 12.03 -0.16 -18.78
C GLY A 41 10.77 -1.02 -18.90
N ALA A 42 9.97 -1.17 -17.85
CA ALA A 42 8.73 -1.91 -17.89
C ALA A 42 7.58 -1.13 -18.52
N ASN A 43 6.59 -1.85 -19.06
CA ASN A 43 5.32 -1.27 -19.45
C ASN A 43 4.37 -1.25 -18.25
N VAL A 44 3.94 -0.06 -17.83
CA VAL A 44 3.20 0.14 -16.57
C VAL A 44 1.75 0.55 -16.83
N LYS A 45 0.82 -0.14 -16.15
CA LYS A 45 -0.62 0.16 -16.14
C LYS A 45 -1.08 0.42 -14.72
N VAL A 46 -1.67 1.58 -14.46
CA VAL A 46 -2.14 1.95 -13.10
C VAL A 46 -3.65 2.04 -13.04
N PHE A 47 -4.23 1.44 -12.01
CA PHE A 47 -5.67 1.42 -11.77
C PHE A 47 -6.01 2.09 -10.43
N ASP A 48 -6.90 3.08 -10.41
CA ASP A 48 -7.40 3.72 -9.17
C ASP A 48 -8.80 4.32 -9.43
N ASN A 49 -9.70 4.27 -8.43
CA ASN A 49 -11.04 4.85 -8.57
C ASN A 49 -11.06 6.38 -8.55
N SER A 50 -10.02 7.02 -8.01
CA SER A 50 -9.86 8.47 -7.99
C SER A 50 -9.18 8.97 -9.26
N ILE A 51 -9.98 9.58 -10.14
CA ILE A 51 -9.48 10.27 -11.34
C ILE A 51 -8.47 11.36 -10.97
N THR A 52 -8.70 12.07 -9.86
CA THR A 52 -7.77 13.08 -9.35
C THR A 52 -6.40 12.49 -9.06
N ARG A 53 -6.33 11.33 -8.37
CA ARG A 53 -5.06 10.66 -8.10
C ARG A 53 -4.37 10.18 -9.38
N LEU A 54 -5.12 9.62 -10.33
CA LEU A 54 -4.57 9.23 -11.64
C LEU A 54 -3.98 10.43 -12.41
N ARG A 55 -4.61 11.60 -12.32
CA ARG A 55 -4.09 12.84 -12.92
C ARG A 55 -2.81 13.31 -12.22
N CYS A 56 -2.82 13.36 -10.88
CA CYS A 56 -1.65 13.73 -10.09
C CYS A 56 -0.46 12.79 -10.36
N LEU A 57 -0.71 11.49 -10.43
CA LEU A 57 0.29 10.48 -10.78
C LEU A 57 0.99 10.82 -12.10
N GLN A 58 0.23 11.07 -13.18
CA GLN A 58 0.83 11.40 -14.48
C GLN A 58 1.61 12.72 -14.45
N ALA A 59 1.09 13.73 -13.74
CA ALA A 59 1.80 15.00 -13.56
C ALA A 59 3.13 14.80 -12.82
N ASN A 60 3.15 14.02 -11.75
CA ASN A 60 4.35 13.76 -10.95
C ASN A 60 5.36 12.88 -11.70
N LEU A 61 4.89 11.96 -12.55
CA LEU A 61 5.76 11.16 -13.41
C LEU A 61 6.32 11.97 -14.60
N GLY A 62 5.75 13.14 -14.90
CA GLY A 62 6.15 13.98 -16.02
C GLY A 62 5.87 13.36 -17.39
N ARG A 63 5.01 12.33 -17.45
CA ARG A 63 4.66 11.63 -18.69
C ARG A 63 3.29 10.98 -18.58
N THR A 64 2.65 10.80 -19.72
CA THR A 64 1.43 9.99 -19.81
C THR A 64 1.79 8.51 -19.71
N ILE A 65 0.96 7.78 -18.97
CA ILE A 65 1.02 6.32 -18.86
C ILE A 65 -0.39 5.76 -18.91
N TYR A 66 -0.53 4.46 -19.12
CA TYR A 66 -1.83 3.83 -19.06
C TYR A 66 -2.43 3.99 -17.66
N THR A 67 -3.58 4.66 -17.58
CA THR A 67 -4.35 4.83 -16.35
C THR A 67 -5.79 4.41 -16.60
N SER A 68 -6.44 3.80 -15.61
CA SER A 68 -7.84 3.41 -15.71
C SER A 68 -8.51 3.42 -14.34
N THR A 69 -9.83 3.60 -14.29
CA THR A 69 -10.58 3.30 -13.07
C THR A 69 -10.66 1.79 -12.87
N ILE A 70 -10.92 1.35 -11.63
CA ILE A 70 -11.01 -0.07 -11.33
C ILE A 70 -12.34 -0.60 -11.88
N GLN A 71 -12.30 -1.07 -13.11
CA GLN A 71 -13.42 -1.76 -13.76
C GLN A 71 -13.07 -3.25 -13.92
N PRO A 72 -13.92 -4.19 -13.44
CA PRO A 72 -13.59 -5.62 -13.44
C PRO A 72 -13.14 -6.16 -14.80
N LYS A 73 -13.76 -5.70 -15.90
CA LYS A 73 -13.42 -6.10 -17.27
C LYS A 73 -12.00 -5.69 -17.68
N TYR A 74 -11.62 -4.43 -17.43
CA TYR A 74 -10.30 -3.93 -17.81
C TYR A 74 -9.21 -4.47 -16.89
N LEU A 75 -9.50 -4.53 -15.59
CA LEU A 75 -8.59 -5.10 -14.60
C LEU A 75 -8.29 -6.57 -14.91
N SER A 76 -9.32 -7.40 -15.10
CA SER A 76 -9.13 -8.83 -15.42
C SER A 76 -8.29 -9.03 -16.68
N LYS A 77 -8.50 -8.22 -17.72
CA LYS A 77 -7.71 -8.30 -18.97
C LYS A 77 -6.25 -7.90 -18.74
N ALA A 78 -5.99 -6.91 -17.88
CA ALA A 78 -4.64 -6.50 -17.54
C ALA A 78 -3.93 -7.56 -16.71
N LEU A 79 -4.59 -8.12 -15.69
CA LEU A 79 -4.04 -9.17 -14.82
C LEU A 79 -3.67 -10.44 -15.58
N LYS A 80 -4.53 -10.89 -16.50
CA LYS A 80 -4.25 -12.03 -17.40
C LYS A 80 -2.96 -11.89 -18.21
N ARG A 81 -2.51 -10.65 -18.46
CA ARG A 81 -1.37 -10.34 -19.34
C ARG A 81 -0.15 -9.83 -18.59
N CYS A 82 -0.28 -9.47 -17.32
CA CYS A 82 0.82 -8.92 -16.55
C CYS A 82 1.79 -10.01 -16.09
N ASP A 83 3.01 -9.59 -15.81
CA ASP A 83 4.06 -10.41 -15.23
C ASP A 83 4.23 -10.09 -13.74
N VAL A 84 3.96 -8.84 -13.37
CA VAL A 84 3.96 -8.35 -11.98
C VAL A 84 2.71 -7.52 -11.73
N VAL A 85 2.06 -7.74 -10.60
CA VAL A 85 1.02 -6.86 -10.07
C VAL A 85 1.39 -6.36 -8.67
N ILE A 86 1.24 -5.06 -8.45
CA ILE A 86 1.54 -4.40 -7.18
C ILE A 86 0.23 -3.86 -6.59
N GLY A 87 -0.18 -4.40 -5.44
CA GLY A 87 -1.27 -3.90 -4.62
C GLY A 87 -0.81 -2.76 -3.74
N ALA A 88 -1.30 -1.55 -4.00
CA ALA A 88 -0.98 -0.32 -3.28
C ALA A 88 -2.25 0.47 -2.92
N VAL A 89 -3.38 -0.22 -2.75
CA VAL A 89 -4.66 0.40 -2.39
C VAL A 89 -4.81 0.45 -0.88
N ARG A 90 -5.16 1.62 -0.37
CA ARG A 90 -5.41 1.86 1.04
C ARG A 90 -6.91 2.08 1.28
N GLY A 91 -7.49 1.34 2.22
CA GLY A 91 -8.85 1.59 2.72
C GLY A 91 -8.87 2.62 3.86
N LYS A 92 -10.05 2.83 4.46
CA LYS A 92 -10.17 3.63 5.70
C LYS A 92 -9.60 2.85 6.88
N ASP A 93 -10.12 1.64 7.09
CA ASP A 93 -9.70 0.75 8.18
C ASP A 93 -8.98 -0.47 7.61
N ARG A 94 -9.69 -1.28 6.82
CA ARG A 94 -9.14 -2.40 6.06
C ARG A 94 -9.03 -2.06 4.58
N SER A 95 -7.99 -2.53 3.93
CA SER A 95 -7.89 -2.48 2.47
C SER A 95 -9.01 -3.29 1.82
N PRO A 96 -9.69 -2.74 0.80
CA PRO A 96 -10.71 -3.48 0.08
C PRO A 96 -10.07 -4.58 -0.77
N ILE A 97 -10.74 -5.72 -0.83
CA ILE A 97 -10.42 -6.76 -1.81
C ILE A 97 -10.81 -6.26 -3.20
N ILE A 98 -9.84 -6.24 -4.11
CA ILE A 98 -10.00 -5.73 -5.48
C ILE A 98 -9.77 -6.85 -6.49
N VAL A 99 -8.88 -7.78 -6.16
CA VAL A 99 -8.54 -8.91 -7.02
C VAL A 99 -9.06 -10.18 -6.37
N THR A 100 -10.05 -10.80 -7.02
CA THR A 100 -10.62 -12.06 -6.58
C THR A 100 -9.68 -13.23 -6.87
N GLU A 101 -9.85 -14.34 -6.18
CA GLU A 101 -9.08 -15.57 -6.41
C GLU A 101 -9.22 -16.05 -7.86
N THR A 102 -10.42 -15.94 -8.44
CA THR A 102 -10.67 -16.25 -9.86
C THR A 102 -9.89 -15.35 -10.83
N MET A 103 -9.64 -14.08 -10.47
CA MET A 103 -8.76 -13.22 -11.28
C MET A 103 -7.31 -13.68 -11.16
N VAL A 104 -6.88 -14.05 -9.95
CA VAL A 104 -5.52 -14.57 -9.69
C VAL A 104 -5.27 -15.85 -10.48
N GLU A 105 -6.15 -16.85 -10.41
CA GLU A 105 -6.04 -18.10 -11.17
C GLU A 105 -5.88 -17.91 -12.68
N SER A 106 -6.39 -16.79 -13.22
CA SER A 106 -6.30 -16.47 -14.64
C SER A 106 -5.01 -15.77 -15.07
N MET A 107 -4.13 -15.42 -14.12
CA MET A 107 -2.84 -14.80 -14.38
C MET A 107 -1.86 -15.78 -15.05
N LYS A 108 -0.78 -15.24 -15.62
CA LYS A 108 0.31 -16.07 -16.15
C LYS A 108 0.91 -16.88 -15.00
N LYS A 109 1.14 -18.18 -15.22
CA LYS A 109 1.93 -19.00 -14.30
C LYS A 109 3.29 -18.33 -14.07
N GLY A 110 3.75 -18.34 -12.81
CA GLY A 110 5.01 -17.72 -12.36
C GLY A 110 5.07 -16.20 -12.42
N SER A 111 3.93 -15.53 -12.66
CA SER A 111 3.77 -14.10 -12.37
C SER A 111 3.88 -13.83 -10.86
N VAL A 112 4.08 -12.56 -10.52
CA VAL A 112 4.32 -12.11 -9.14
C VAL A 112 3.25 -11.13 -8.69
N ILE A 113 2.64 -11.43 -7.54
CA ILE A 113 1.81 -10.51 -6.76
C ILE A 113 2.67 -9.92 -5.65
N ILE A 114 2.69 -8.59 -5.54
CA ILE A 114 3.30 -7.85 -4.43
C ILE A 114 2.18 -7.07 -3.74
N ASP A 115 1.71 -7.57 -2.60
CA ASP A 115 0.64 -6.91 -1.83
C ASP A 115 1.26 -6.01 -0.74
N VAL A 116 1.49 -4.74 -1.09
CA VAL A 116 1.97 -3.72 -0.14
C VAL A 116 0.86 -3.31 0.83
N SER A 117 -0.40 -3.60 0.47
CA SER A 117 -1.58 -3.32 1.30
C SER A 117 -1.79 -4.38 2.39
N ILE A 118 -0.91 -5.37 2.51
CA ILE A 118 -1.01 -6.44 3.52
C ILE A 118 -1.02 -5.91 4.96
N ASP A 119 -0.35 -4.78 5.21
CA ASP A 119 -0.36 -4.10 6.52
C ASP A 119 -1.76 -3.67 6.97
N MET A 120 -2.72 -3.57 6.04
CA MET A 120 -4.13 -3.23 6.28
C MET A 120 -5.07 -4.36 5.85
N GLY A 121 -4.58 -5.61 5.80
CA GLY A 121 -5.40 -6.79 5.50
C GLY A 121 -5.43 -7.23 4.03
N GLY A 122 -4.64 -6.60 3.16
CA GLY A 122 -4.43 -7.00 1.77
C GLY A 122 -5.53 -6.58 0.78
N CYS A 123 -5.19 -6.54 -0.52
CA CYS A 123 -6.15 -6.23 -1.58
C CYS A 123 -6.41 -7.38 -2.57
N PHE A 124 -5.84 -8.55 -2.32
CA PHE A 124 -6.08 -9.79 -3.07
C PHE A 124 -6.72 -10.83 -2.15
N GLU A 125 -7.69 -11.61 -2.62
CA GLU A 125 -8.31 -12.71 -1.83
C GLU A 125 -7.31 -13.81 -1.47
N THR A 126 -6.28 -14.00 -2.29
CA THR A 126 -5.24 -15.02 -2.12
C THR A 126 -4.07 -14.56 -1.26
N SER A 127 -4.08 -13.32 -0.75
CA SER A 127 -3.00 -12.80 0.09
C SER A 127 -3.00 -13.46 1.47
N GLU A 128 -1.82 -13.92 1.89
CA GLU A 128 -1.55 -14.45 3.22
C GLU A 128 -0.34 -13.73 3.80
N VAL A 129 -0.38 -13.36 5.08
CA VAL A 129 0.72 -12.61 5.72
C VAL A 129 1.99 -13.47 5.73
N THR A 130 3.08 -12.93 5.15
CA THR A 130 4.40 -13.57 5.17
C THR A 130 5.36 -12.87 6.11
N THR A 131 6.61 -13.32 6.17
CA THR A 131 7.65 -12.72 7.03
C THR A 131 8.89 -12.37 6.23
N HIS A 132 9.74 -11.48 6.74
CA HIS A 132 11.02 -11.15 6.08
C HIS A 132 11.93 -12.37 5.85
N ASN A 133 11.81 -13.41 6.69
CA ASN A 133 12.57 -14.66 6.59
C ASN A 133 12.00 -15.61 5.53
N LYS A 134 10.67 -15.66 5.41
CA LYS A 134 9.96 -16.43 4.39
C LYS A 134 9.03 -15.49 3.62
N PRO A 135 9.57 -14.68 2.70
CA PRO A 135 8.85 -13.54 2.13
C PRO A 135 7.80 -13.92 1.09
N THR A 136 7.94 -15.10 0.49
CA THR A 136 7.08 -15.55 -0.61
C THR A 136 6.47 -16.91 -0.37
N PHE A 137 5.30 -17.11 -0.96
CA PHE A 137 4.66 -18.41 -1.15
C PHE A 137 4.09 -18.52 -2.56
N ARG A 138 3.69 -19.72 -2.98
CA ARG A 138 3.06 -19.95 -4.28
C ARG A 138 1.64 -20.45 -4.08
N LYS A 139 0.69 -19.83 -4.78
CA LYS A 139 -0.71 -20.25 -4.84
C LYS A 139 -1.18 -20.09 -6.29
N HIS A 140 -1.85 -21.09 -6.85
CA HIS A 140 -2.27 -21.11 -8.26
C HIS A 140 -1.15 -20.86 -9.26
N ASP A 141 0.03 -21.43 -9.02
CA ASP A 141 1.26 -21.19 -9.79
C ASP A 141 1.80 -19.74 -9.75
N ILE A 142 1.22 -18.87 -8.93
CA ILE A 142 1.57 -17.44 -8.82
C ILE A 142 2.30 -17.18 -7.51
N ILE A 143 3.36 -16.38 -7.59
CA ILE A 143 4.21 -16.07 -6.45
C ILE A 143 3.63 -14.86 -5.74
N HIS A 144 3.37 -15.01 -4.45
CA HIS A 144 2.85 -13.95 -3.61
C HIS A 144 3.96 -13.43 -2.70
N TYR A 145 4.15 -12.12 -2.69
CA TYR A 145 4.96 -11.39 -1.73
C TYR A 145 4.01 -10.51 -0.90
N CYS A 146 3.85 -10.87 0.37
CA CYS A 146 2.88 -10.28 1.30
C CYS A 146 3.55 -9.99 2.65
N VAL A 147 4.76 -9.44 2.62
CA VAL A 147 5.54 -9.14 3.82
C VAL A 147 5.04 -7.81 4.42
N PRO A 148 4.54 -7.79 5.66
CA PRO A 148 4.17 -6.56 6.33
C PRO A 148 5.41 -5.76 6.73
N ASN A 149 5.23 -4.46 6.97
CA ASN A 149 6.28 -3.56 7.43
C ASN A 149 7.55 -3.66 6.57
N ILE A 150 7.39 -3.54 5.25
CA ILE A 150 8.49 -3.50 4.27
C ILE A 150 9.58 -2.48 4.66
N PRO A 151 9.26 -1.25 5.15
CA PRO A 151 10.28 -0.27 5.52
C PRO A 151 11.24 -0.75 6.60
N ALA A 152 10.86 -1.68 7.48
CA ALA A 152 11.74 -2.19 8.54
C ALA A 152 12.99 -2.90 7.99
N ARG A 153 12.95 -3.39 6.75
CA ARG A 153 14.12 -3.97 6.07
C ARG A 153 15.21 -2.93 5.76
N TYR A 154 14.84 -1.64 5.76
CA TYR A 154 15.71 -0.50 5.47
C TYR A 154 15.76 0.45 6.68
N SER A 155 16.13 -0.10 7.84
CA SER A 155 16.04 0.54 9.16
C SER A 155 16.63 1.94 9.24
N ARG A 156 17.80 2.19 8.65
CA ARG A 156 18.44 3.52 8.65
C ARG A 156 17.59 4.56 7.93
N THR A 157 17.12 4.24 6.72
CA THR A 157 16.28 5.12 5.93
C THR A 157 14.93 5.34 6.61
N ALA A 158 14.30 4.27 7.08
CA ALA A 158 13.02 4.37 7.78
C ALA A 158 13.11 5.22 9.04
N SER A 159 14.15 5.02 9.86
CA SER A 159 14.36 5.80 11.10
C SER A 159 14.56 7.28 10.77
N ALA A 160 15.40 7.61 9.79
CA ALA A 160 15.61 9.00 9.38
C ALA A 160 14.32 9.65 8.86
N SER A 161 13.54 8.95 8.02
CA SER A 161 12.27 9.47 7.50
C SER A 161 11.23 9.69 8.60
N ILE A 162 11.10 8.75 9.54
CA ILE A 162 10.19 8.88 10.68
C ILE A 162 10.62 10.05 11.57
N SER A 163 11.91 10.15 11.92
CA SER A 163 12.41 11.25 12.73
C SER A 163 12.19 12.62 12.09
N ASN A 164 12.35 12.75 10.76
CA ASN A 164 12.10 14.01 10.06
C ASN A 164 10.63 14.45 10.12
N ILE A 165 9.69 13.49 10.18
CA ILE A 165 8.26 13.77 10.28
C ILE A 165 7.85 14.04 11.74
N PHE A 166 8.31 13.23 12.68
CA PHE A 166 7.86 13.29 14.07
C PHE A 166 8.58 14.32 14.93
N THR A 167 9.86 14.61 14.67
CA THR A 167 10.62 15.59 15.48
C THR A 167 9.90 16.94 15.58
N PRO A 168 9.39 17.56 14.49
CA PRO A 168 8.64 18.80 14.59
C PRO A 168 7.35 18.69 15.42
N TYR A 169 6.64 17.56 15.36
CA TYR A 169 5.45 17.34 16.18
C TYR A 169 5.79 17.20 17.67
N LEU A 170 6.87 16.49 18.00
CA LEU A 170 7.31 16.32 19.38
C LEU A 170 7.77 17.64 19.99
N LEU A 171 8.50 18.45 19.22
CA LEU A 171 8.90 19.79 19.64
C LEU A 171 7.68 20.68 19.87
N LYS A 172 6.72 20.69 18.94
CA LYS A 172 5.46 21.43 19.10
C LYS A 172 4.69 21.01 20.35
N ILE A 173 4.58 19.71 20.63
CA ILE A 173 3.92 19.21 21.85
C ILE A 173 4.64 19.71 23.11
N ALA A 174 5.98 19.76 23.08
CA ALA A 174 6.76 20.29 24.20
C ALA A 174 6.53 21.81 24.38
N ASP A 175 6.55 22.56 23.28
CA ASP A 175 6.32 24.01 23.27
C ASP A 175 4.88 24.38 23.69
N ASP A 176 3.89 23.55 23.35
CA ASP A 176 2.49 23.69 23.74
C ASP A 176 2.25 23.36 25.23
N GLY A 177 3.30 23.03 26.00
CA GLY A 177 3.18 22.72 27.44
C GLY A 177 2.72 21.29 27.73
N GLY A 178 2.81 20.39 26.75
CA GLY A 178 2.55 18.95 26.91
C GLY A 178 1.38 18.43 26.08
N LEU A 179 1.21 17.10 26.12
CA LEU A 179 0.28 16.37 25.26
C LEU A 179 -1.19 16.78 25.45
N GLU A 180 -1.64 16.97 26.68
CA GLU A 180 -3.03 17.37 26.97
C GLU A 180 -3.39 18.70 26.33
N HIS A 181 -2.48 19.67 26.40
CA HIS A 181 -2.68 20.97 25.78
C HIS A 181 -2.65 20.85 24.25
N ALA A 182 -1.65 20.15 23.69
CA ALA A 182 -1.52 19.95 22.26
C ALA A 182 -2.76 19.27 21.62
N ILE A 183 -3.34 18.25 22.27
CA ILE A 183 -4.52 17.53 21.75
C ILE A 183 -5.77 18.42 21.68
N ARG A 184 -5.88 19.47 22.52
CA ARG A 184 -7.02 20.40 22.49
C ARG A 184 -7.06 21.20 21.19
N PHE A 185 -5.90 21.59 20.67
CA PHE A 185 -5.77 22.47 19.51
C PHE A 185 -5.42 21.73 18.21
N ASP A 186 -4.75 20.59 18.30
CA ASP A 186 -4.35 19.78 17.16
C ASP A 186 -5.35 18.64 16.87
N LYS A 187 -6.24 18.88 15.90
CA LYS A 187 -7.22 17.87 15.47
C LYS A 187 -6.56 16.59 14.94
N GLY A 188 -5.36 16.70 14.34
CA GLY A 188 -4.61 15.55 13.83
C GLY A 188 -4.14 14.66 14.96
N LEU A 189 -3.52 15.26 15.98
CA LEU A 189 -3.05 14.56 17.17
C LEU A 189 -4.20 13.92 17.93
N LYS A 190 -5.33 14.62 18.06
CA LYS A 190 -6.56 14.12 18.68
C LYS A 190 -7.13 12.89 17.98
N ASN A 191 -7.17 12.89 16.65
CA ASN A 191 -7.66 11.75 15.87
C ASN A 191 -6.71 10.53 15.94
N GLY A 192 -5.46 10.74 16.32
CA GLY A 192 -4.47 9.66 16.50
C GLY A 192 -4.56 8.95 17.85
N LEU A 193 -5.42 9.39 18.77
CA LEU A 193 -5.49 8.86 20.12
C LEU A 193 -6.32 7.57 20.18
N TYR A 194 -5.69 6.49 20.65
CA TYR A 194 -6.37 5.21 20.88
C TYR A 194 -6.93 5.11 22.29
N PHE A 195 -6.18 5.57 23.29
CA PHE A 195 -6.58 5.55 24.70
C PHE A 195 -6.28 6.90 25.37
N TYR A 196 -7.16 7.31 26.27
CA TYR A 196 -6.97 8.46 27.15
C TYR A 196 -7.34 8.08 28.58
N HIS A 197 -6.39 8.20 29.52
CA HIS A 197 -6.55 7.76 30.93
C HIS A 197 -7.22 6.39 31.09
N GLY A 198 -6.83 5.41 30.28
CA GLY A 198 -7.36 4.04 30.32
C GLY A 198 -8.71 3.86 29.62
N ILE A 199 -9.30 4.91 29.06
CA ILE A 199 -10.55 4.85 28.29
C ILE A 199 -10.21 4.73 26.81
N LEU A 200 -10.80 3.75 26.13
CA LEU A 200 -10.67 3.58 24.68
C LEU A 200 -11.40 4.73 23.95
N THR A 201 -10.69 5.44 23.10
CA THR A 201 -11.22 6.59 22.34
C THR A 201 -11.37 6.31 20.85
N SER A 202 -10.67 5.29 20.34
CA SER A 202 -10.78 4.87 18.95
C SER A 202 -12.07 4.08 18.72
N ARG A 203 -13.02 4.68 18.00
CA ARG A 203 -14.25 4.02 17.56
C ARG A 203 -13.98 2.76 16.73
N ALA A 204 -13.05 2.83 15.78
CA ALA A 204 -12.74 1.72 14.89
C ALA A 204 -12.26 0.48 15.66
N VAL A 205 -11.42 0.67 16.69
CA VAL A 205 -10.98 -0.43 17.56
C VAL A 205 -12.13 -0.94 18.44
N GLY A 206 -12.94 -0.02 18.98
CA GLY A 206 -14.11 -0.36 19.79
C GLY A 206 -15.10 -1.25 19.04
N GLU A 207 -15.46 -0.86 17.82
CA GLU A 207 -16.38 -1.63 16.97
C GLU A 207 -15.78 -2.96 16.51
N TRP A 208 -14.48 -3.00 16.17
CA TRP A 208 -13.82 -4.22 15.69
C TRP A 208 -13.74 -5.32 16.76
N PHE A 209 -13.50 -4.95 18.01
CA PHE A 209 -13.30 -5.88 19.13
C PHE A 209 -14.49 -5.95 20.09
N ASP A 210 -15.62 -5.32 19.75
CA ASP A 210 -16.80 -5.21 20.61
C ASP A 210 -16.49 -4.63 22.01
N LEU A 211 -15.67 -3.58 22.04
CA LEU A 211 -15.25 -2.88 23.25
C LEU A 211 -15.98 -1.53 23.40
N LYS A 212 -16.32 -1.19 24.64
CA LYS A 212 -16.84 0.14 24.98
C LYS A 212 -15.78 1.20 24.67
N HIS A 213 -16.19 2.24 23.96
CA HIS A 213 -15.36 3.41 23.67
C HIS A 213 -16.10 4.70 24.02
N SER A 214 -15.37 5.80 24.18
CA SER A 214 -15.92 7.12 24.46
C SER A 214 -15.29 8.16 23.56
N ASP A 215 -16.07 9.15 23.14
CA ASP A 215 -15.55 10.26 22.33
C ASP A 215 -14.56 11.08 23.17
N ILE A 216 -13.35 11.29 22.63
CA ILE A 216 -12.30 12.05 23.28
C ILE A 216 -12.72 13.48 23.63
N ASN A 217 -13.65 14.07 22.87
CA ASN A 217 -14.15 15.41 23.15
C ASN A 217 -14.99 15.46 24.44
N LEU A 218 -15.50 14.33 24.95
CA LEU A 218 -16.18 14.23 26.24
C LEU A 218 -15.23 14.07 27.42
N LEU A 219 -13.94 13.80 27.16
CA LEU A 219 -12.94 13.50 28.18
C LEU A 219 -11.93 14.62 28.39
N ILE A 220 -11.70 15.45 27.36
CA ILE A 220 -10.71 16.54 27.38
C ILE A 220 -11.36 17.91 27.64
N PHE A 221 -12.69 18.01 27.49
CA PHE A 221 -13.48 19.23 27.67
C PHE A 221 -14.60 19.03 28.70
#